data_AF-G7YUT9-F1
#
_entry.id   AF-G7YUT9-F1
#
_cell.length_a   1.000
_cell.length_b   1.000
_cell.length_c   1.000
_cell.angle_alpha   90.00
_cell.angle_beta   90.00
_cell.angle_gamma   90.00
#
_symmetry.space_group_name_H-M   'P 1'
#
loop_
_entity.id
_entity.type
_entity.pdbx_description
1 polymer ?
#
loop_
_entity_poly.entity_id
_entity_poly.type
_entity_poly.pdbx_seq_one_letter_code
_entity_poly.pdbx_strand_id
1 'polypeptide(L)'
;MQGLTKDNVEASEGIKYYGQTFADSILEMLQCASDDGKLEAMLEKSGKEHITRNVTKQQFLSAEEVFIKHFSGVLTKEENKQSMERFLKHIVPKVAGFLG
;
A
#
# COMPACT_ATOMS: atom_id res chain seq x y z
N MET A 1 -11.25 11.77 -10.51
CA MET A 1 -11.86 10.59 -11.15
C MET A 1 -13.38 10.71 -11.20
N GLN A 2 -13.94 11.79 -11.77
CA GLN A 2 -15.40 11.86 -11.94
C GLN A 2 -15.79 11.06 -13.20
N GLY A 3 -16.73 10.12 -13.06
CA GLY A 3 -17.24 9.30 -14.16
C GLY A 3 -16.49 7.99 -14.44
N LEU A 4 -15.44 7.66 -13.67
CA LEU A 4 -14.83 6.33 -13.76
C LEU A 4 -15.67 5.30 -13.00
N THR A 5 -15.75 4.10 -13.57
CA THR A 5 -16.43 2.93 -13.03
C THR A 5 -15.45 1.75 -13.01
N LYS A 6 -15.82 0.66 -12.36
CA LYS A 6 -15.04 -0.59 -12.38
C LYS A 6 -14.76 -1.11 -13.80
N ASP A 7 -15.61 -0.78 -14.77
CA ASP A 7 -15.52 -1.29 -16.14
C ASP A 7 -14.54 -0.48 -17.02
N ASN A 8 -14.17 0.74 -16.61
CA ASN A 8 -13.30 1.62 -17.39
C ASN A 8 -12.09 2.21 -16.65
N VAL A 9 -12.01 2.03 -15.32
CA VAL A 9 -10.93 2.60 -14.50
C VAL A 9 -9.55 2.11 -14.92
N GLU A 10 -9.42 0.85 -15.33
CA GLU A 10 -8.16 0.21 -15.73
C GLU A 10 -7.56 0.84 -17.01
N ALA A 11 -8.40 1.40 -17.88
CA ALA A 11 -7.97 2.05 -19.12
C ALA A 11 -7.62 3.54 -18.92
N SER A 12 -7.82 4.09 -17.72
CA SER A 12 -7.63 5.53 -17.48
C SER A 12 -6.16 5.93 -17.30
N GLU A 13 -5.78 7.14 -17.69
CA GLU A 13 -4.44 7.67 -17.37
C GLU A 13 -4.25 7.87 -15.85
N GLY A 14 -5.34 8.15 -15.14
CA GLY A 14 -5.33 8.31 -13.68
C GLY A 14 -4.85 7.05 -12.97
N ILE A 15 -5.32 5.87 -13.38
CA ILE A 15 -4.90 4.61 -12.70
C ILE A 15 -3.43 4.29 -12.96
N LYS A 16 -2.86 4.69 -14.11
CA LYS A 16 -1.43 4.51 -14.40
C LYS A 16 -0.59 5.33 -13.42
N TYR A 17 -0.95 6.59 -13.22
CA TYR A 17 -0.28 7.46 -12.25
C TYR A 17 -0.35 6.87 -10.83
N TYR A 18 -1.55 6.51 -10.37
CA TYR A 18 -1.72 5.95 -9.01
C TYR A 18 -1.01 4.60 -8.86
N GLY A 19 -1.05 3.73 -9.88
CA GLY A 19 -0.35 2.45 -9.89
C GLY A 19 1.17 2.62 -9.76
N GLN A 20 1.75 3.58 -10.50
CA GLN A 20 3.17 3.90 -10.38
C GLN A 20 3.50 4.42 -8.97
N THR A 21 2.79 5.43 -8.48
CA THR A 21 3.07 6.00 -7.14
C THR A 21 2.88 4.99 -6.02
N PHE A 22 1.93 4.06 -6.17
CA PHE A 22 1.72 2.97 -5.22
C PHE A 22 2.91 2.01 -5.21
N ALA A 23 3.34 1.55 -6.39
CA ALA A 23 4.47 0.63 -6.51
C ALA A 23 5.77 1.27 -5.98
N ASP A 24 6.03 2.53 -6.30
CA ASP A 24 7.19 3.28 -5.83
C ASP A 24 7.19 3.38 -4.30
N SER A 25 6.07 3.75 -3.68
CA SER A 25 5.95 3.83 -2.22
C SER A 25 6.17 2.48 -1.53
N ILE A 26 5.61 1.39 -2.06
CA ILE A 26 5.84 0.05 -1.49
C ILE A 26 7.32 -0.34 -1.60
N LEU A 27 7.98 -0.02 -2.72
CA LEU A 27 9.40 -0.29 -2.91
C LEU A 27 10.28 0.53 -1.95
N GLU A 28 9.99 1.81 -1.75
CA GLU A 28 10.68 2.65 -0.78
C GLU A 28 10.55 2.08 0.64
N MET A 29 9.35 1.65 1.05
CA MET A 29 9.14 1.02 2.36
C MET A 29 9.92 -0.30 2.50
N LEU A 30 9.99 -1.11 1.43
CA LEU A 30 10.78 -2.35 1.42
C LEU A 30 12.29 -2.08 1.56
N GLN A 31 12.80 -1.05 0.88
CA GLN A 31 14.21 -0.65 0.98
C GLN A 31 14.57 -0.13 2.37
N CYS A 32 13.61 0.48 3.08
CA CYS A 32 13.76 0.91 4.46
C CYS A 32 13.52 -0.23 5.48
N ALA A 33 13.02 -1.40 5.07
CA ALA A 33 12.51 -2.43 5.99
C ALA A 33 13.57 -3.04 6.92
N SER A 34 14.86 -2.87 6.63
CA SER A 34 15.97 -3.31 7.49
C SER A 34 16.44 -2.26 8.51
N ASP A 35 15.84 -1.06 8.51
CA ASP A 35 16.19 0.05 9.40
C ASP A 35 14.90 0.61 10.01
N ASP A 36 14.65 0.28 11.27
CA ASP A 36 13.40 0.61 11.96
C ASP A 36 13.11 2.12 11.96
N GLY A 37 14.14 2.95 12.13
CA GLY A 37 13.98 4.41 12.16
C GLY A 37 13.63 4.98 10.79
N LYS A 38 14.27 4.49 9.72
CA LYS A 38 13.93 4.91 8.35
C LYS A 38 12.55 4.40 7.94
N LEU A 39 12.21 3.16 8.31
CA LEU A 39 10.90 2.61 8.04
C LEU A 39 9.83 3.44 8.74
N GLU A 40 9.99 3.75 10.02
CA GLU A 40 9.01 4.54 10.78
C GLU A 40 8.78 5.93 10.17
N ALA A 41 9.85 6.65 9.82
CA ALA A 41 9.74 7.95 9.15
C ALA A 41 9.00 7.84 7.80
N MET A 42 9.23 6.76 7.05
CA MET A 42 8.55 6.50 5.78
C MET A 42 7.06 6.20 5.98
N LEU A 43 6.71 5.38 6.97
CA LEU A 43 5.32 5.06 7.29
C LEU A 43 4.55 6.30 7.78
N GLU A 44 5.18 7.18 8.56
CA GLU A 44 4.58 8.45 8.99
C GLU A 44 4.30 9.37 7.79
N LYS A 45 5.29 9.56 6.89
CA LYS A 45 5.10 10.34 5.66
C LYS A 45 3.95 9.76 4.82
N SER A 46 3.92 8.45 4.62
CA SER A 46 2.84 7.78 3.88
C SER A 46 1.48 7.97 4.57
N GLY A 47 1.41 7.87 5.90
CA GLY A 47 0.17 8.11 6.65
C GLY A 47 -0.39 9.51 6.44
N LYS A 48 0.47 10.53 6.52
CA LYS A 48 0.10 11.93 6.30
C LYS A 48 -0.50 12.21 4.93
N GLU A 49 -0.03 11.51 3.89
CA GLU A 49 -0.57 11.64 2.52
C GLU A 49 -2.04 11.18 2.40
N HIS A 50 -2.50 10.32 3.33
CA HIS A 50 -3.85 9.77 3.33
C HIS A 50 -4.83 10.56 4.23
N ILE A 51 -4.34 11.39 5.17
CA ILE A 51 -5.19 12.20 6.08
C ILE A 51 -6.14 13.13 5.31
N THR A 52 -5.67 13.70 4.21
CA THR A 52 -6.44 14.66 3.40
C THR A 52 -7.31 13.98 2.33
N ARG A 53 -7.29 12.65 2.26
CA ARG A 53 -7.99 11.87 1.23
C ARG A 53 -9.33 11.36 1.74
N ASN A 54 -10.23 11.07 0.81
CA ASN A 54 -11.53 10.46 1.11
C ASN A 54 -11.37 8.93 1.29
N VAL A 55 -10.56 8.52 2.26
CA VAL A 55 -10.39 7.12 2.68
C VAL A 55 -10.43 7.05 4.19
N THR A 56 -11.30 6.20 4.74
CA THR A 56 -11.36 5.99 6.19
C THR A 56 -10.28 5.02 6.65
N LYS A 57 -9.93 5.07 7.93
CA LYS A 57 -9.05 4.07 8.56
C LYS A 57 -9.51 2.63 8.28
N GLN A 58 -10.80 2.35 8.42
CA GLN A 58 -11.35 1.02 8.18
C GLN A 58 -11.24 0.60 6.72
N GLN A 59 -11.50 1.52 5.77
CA GLN A 59 -11.30 1.26 4.35
C GLN A 59 -9.83 0.98 4.03
N PHE A 60 -8.90 1.73 4.62
CA PHE A 60 -7.47 1.49 4.45
C PHE A 60 -7.05 0.12 4.98
N LEU A 61 -7.50 -0.26 6.18
CA LEU A 61 -7.22 -1.57 6.77
C LEU A 61 -7.78 -2.72 5.92
N SER A 62 -8.95 -2.53 5.28
CA SER A 62 -9.53 -3.56 4.42
C SER A 62 -8.68 -3.89 3.18
N ALA A 63 -7.73 -3.02 2.81
CA ALA A 63 -6.84 -3.25 1.69
C ALA A 63 -5.73 -4.28 1.99
N GLU A 64 -5.45 -4.58 3.27
CA GLU A 64 -4.37 -5.49 3.68
C GLU A 64 -4.50 -6.86 2.99
N GLU A 65 -5.67 -7.50 3.10
CA GLU A 65 -5.92 -8.81 2.50
C GLU A 65 -5.84 -8.77 0.96
N VAL A 66 -6.28 -7.67 0.35
CA VAL A 66 -6.22 -7.48 -1.11
C VAL A 66 -4.77 -7.44 -1.58
N PHE A 67 -3.92 -6.69 -0.89
CA PHE A 67 -2.49 -6.60 -1.23
C PHE A 67 -1.77 -7.91 -0.99
N ILE A 68 -2.00 -8.59 0.15
CA ILE A 68 -1.41 -9.89 0.45
C ILE A 68 -1.75 -10.90 -0.65
N LYS A 69 -3.03 -10.97 -1.04
CA LYS A 69 -3.48 -11.87 -2.10
C LYS A 69 -2.81 -11.55 -3.44
N HIS A 70 -2.73 -10.27 -3.80
CA HIS A 70 -2.10 -9.84 -5.05
C HIS A 70 -0.61 -10.23 -5.09
N PHE A 71 0.18 -9.80 -4.10
CA PHE A 71 1.62 -10.09 -4.09
C PHE A 71 1.92 -11.58 -3.95
N SER A 72 1.08 -12.35 -3.23
CA SER A 72 1.22 -13.82 -3.16
C SER A 72 1.02 -14.49 -4.53
N GLY A 73 0.23 -13.89 -5.42
CA GLY A 73 0.04 -14.38 -6.79
C GLY A 73 1.18 -13.99 -7.74
N VAL A 74 1.91 -12.91 -7.46
CA VAL A 74 3.01 -12.41 -8.29
C VAL A 74 4.36 -13.02 -7.89
N LEU A 75 4.58 -13.26 -6.59
CA LEU A 75 5.83 -13.82 -6.08
C LEU A 75 5.89 -15.33 -6.30
N THR A 76 7.01 -15.81 -6.82
CA THR A 76 7.17 -17.23 -7.19
C THR A 76 7.66 -18.10 -6.03
N LYS A 77 8.49 -17.55 -5.15
CA LYS A 77 9.07 -18.28 -4.01
C LYS A 77 8.20 -18.14 -2.75
N GLU A 78 7.98 -19.25 -2.06
CA GLU A 78 7.15 -19.30 -0.85
C GLU A 78 7.73 -18.44 0.30
N GLU A 79 9.04 -18.46 0.48
CA GLU A 79 9.75 -17.61 1.46
C GLU A 79 9.48 -16.12 1.23
N ASN A 80 9.40 -15.69 -0.03
CA ASN A 80 9.14 -14.30 -0.39
C ASN A 80 7.68 -13.93 -0.15
N LYS A 81 6.74 -14.84 -0.42
CA LYS A 81 5.30 -14.64 -0.11
C LYS A 81 5.10 -14.44 1.38
N GLN A 82 5.68 -15.31 2.20
CA GLN A 82 5.60 -15.21 3.67
C GLN A 82 6.24 -13.92 4.19
N SER A 83 7.38 -13.53 3.61
CA SER A 83 8.07 -12.29 3.99
C SER A 83 7.24 -11.06 3.62
N MET A 84 6.66 -11.03 2.42
CA MET A 84 5.77 -9.96 1.97
C MET A 84 4.49 -9.89 2.80
N GLU A 85 3.88 -11.02 3.15
CA GLU A 85 2.71 -11.06 4.02
C GLU A 85 3.01 -10.44 5.39
N ARG A 86 4.13 -10.85 6.02
CA ARG A 86 4.56 -10.28 7.31
C ARG A 86 4.83 -8.78 7.21
N PHE A 87 5.46 -8.36 6.11
CA PHE A 87 5.74 -6.95 5.84
C PHE A 87 4.44 -6.14 5.74
N LEU A 88 3.47 -6.58 4.92
CA LEU A 88 2.19 -5.90 4.75
C LEU A 88 1.39 -5.83 6.06
N LYS A 89 1.34 -6.93 6.83
CA LYS A 89 0.74 -6.99 8.16
C LYS A 89 1.40 -6.05 9.18
N HIS A 90 2.65 -5.66 8.94
CA HIS A 90 3.35 -4.69 9.77
C HIS A 90 3.03 -3.25 9.34
N ILE A 91 3.13 -2.96 8.04
CA ILE A 91 3.08 -1.58 7.55
C ILE A 91 1.65 -1.04 7.43
N VAL A 92 0.68 -1.85 7.01
CA VAL A 92 -0.69 -1.38 6.76
C VAL A 92 -1.35 -0.85 8.03
N PRO A 93 -1.33 -1.58 9.18
CA PRO A 93 -1.87 -1.06 10.43
C PRO A 93 -1.14 0.17 10.95
N LYS A 94 0.17 0.26 10.73
CA LYS A 94 0.97 1.43 11.13
C LYS A 94 0.58 2.68 10.34
N VAL A 95 0.45 2.58 9.02
CA VAL A 95 -0.01 3.69 8.18
C VAL A 95 -1.44 4.07 8.57
N ALA A 96 -2.32 3.10 8.75
CA ALA A 96 -3.70 3.32 9.21
C ALA A 96 -3.78 4.00 10.58
N GLY A 97 -2.76 3.85 11.44
CA GLY A 97 -2.66 4.54 12.73
C GLY A 97 -2.64 6.07 12.62
N PHE A 98 -2.20 6.61 11.48
CA PHE A 98 -2.17 8.05 11.21
C PHE A 98 -3.49 8.59 10.61
N LEU A 99 -4.37 7.70 10.15
CA LEU A 99 -5.72 8.05 9.74
C LEU A 99 -6.57 8.05 11.02
N GLY A 100 -7.27 9.17 11.28
CA GLY A 100 -8.10 9.38 12.48
C GLY A 100 -9.10 8.26 12.74
#